data_AF-A0A498FD79-F1
#
_entry.id   AF-A0A498FD79-F1
#
_cell.length_a   1.000
_cell.length_b   1.000
_cell.length_c   1.000
_cell.angle_alpha   90.00
_cell.angle_beta   90.00
_cell.angle_gamma   90.00
#
_symmetry.space_group_name_H-M   'P 1'
#
loop_
_entity.id
_entity.type
_entity.pdbx_description
1 polymer ?
#
loop_
_entity_poly.entity_id
_entity_poly.type
_entity_poly.pdbx_seq_one_letter_code
_entity_poly.pdbx_strand_id
1 'polypeptide(L)'
;MSDIDQSLRIRAVLEKWSGVLLAVLLILAAVGGWWSYQVHATQDIEREEVVVEQWSESTAYEHSAVITNDSLVFEEGQRVRDRPVYYVNLTRELDVTYAYEHTAETGSVNVTTDVRLQYRGVEGDTVLWQYAEPLASGRDTGVTNEANHT
;
A
#
# COMPACT_ATOMS: atom_id res chain seq x y z
N MET A 1 -38.97 -38.62 62.77
CA MET A 1 -38.62 -39.93 62.16
C MET A 1 -38.81 -39.87 60.63
N SER A 2 -38.19 -38.92 59.93
CA SER A 2 -38.35 -38.73 58.47
C SER A 2 -37.00 -38.67 57.71
N ASP A 3 -35.94 -38.19 58.36
CA ASP A 3 -34.62 -38.03 57.70
C ASP A 3 -33.84 -39.33 57.50
N ILE A 4 -34.04 -40.31 58.39
CA ILE A 4 -33.34 -41.61 58.31
C ILE A 4 -33.90 -42.46 57.16
N ASP A 5 -35.20 -42.37 56.90
CA ASP A 5 -35.86 -43.14 55.84
C ASP A 5 -35.61 -42.53 54.45
N GLN A 6 -35.49 -41.20 54.35
CA GLN A 6 -35.04 -40.53 53.13
C GLN A 6 -33.57 -40.81 52.82
N SER A 7 -32.66 -40.71 53.79
CA SER A 7 -31.24 -40.97 53.55
C SER A 7 -30.95 -42.42 53.15
N LEU A 8 -31.66 -43.40 53.73
CA LEU A 8 -31.55 -44.81 53.33
C LEU A 8 -32.15 -45.09 51.95
N ARG A 9 -33.32 -44.50 51.62
CA ARG A 9 -33.91 -44.62 50.28
C ARG A 9 -33.08 -43.93 49.20
N ILE A 10 -32.56 -42.74 49.48
CA ILE A 10 -31.64 -42.01 48.60
C ILE A 10 -30.41 -42.88 48.35
N ARG A 11 -29.82 -43.46 49.40
CA ARG A 11 -28.61 -44.28 49.28
C ARG A 11 -28.85 -45.58 48.51
N ALA A 12 -29.99 -46.26 48.72
CA ALA A 12 -30.35 -47.48 47.99
C ALA A 12 -30.67 -47.22 46.50
N VAL A 13 -31.34 -46.11 46.17
CA VAL A 13 -31.59 -45.70 44.78
C VAL A 13 -30.29 -45.25 44.12
N LEU A 14 -29.42 -44.54 44.85
CA LEU A 14 -28.13 -44.08 44.38
C LEU A 14 -27.17 -45.23 44.11
N GLU A 15 -27.21 -46.31 44.88
CA GLU A 15 -26.35 -47.47 44.66
C GLU A 15 -26.79 -48.26 43.41
N LYS A 16 -28.12 -48.43 43.23
CA LYS A 16 -28.71 -49.12 42.08
C LYS A 16 -28.64 -48.33 40.76
N TRP A 17 -28.70 -46.99 40.82
CA TRP A 17 -28.65 -46.10 39.66
C TRP A 17 -27.37 -45.26 39.58
N SER A 18 -26.37 -45.57 40.41
CA SER A 18 -25.08 -44.86 40.50
C SER A 18 -24.45 -44.65 39.13
N GLY A 19 -24.35 -45.71 38.34
CA GLY A 19 -23.79 -45.66 36.99
C GLY A 19 -24.58 -44.77 36.04
N VAL A 20 -25.92 -44.76 36.13
CA VAL A 20 -26.77 -43.90 35.28
C VAL A 20 -26.62 -42.43 35.70
N LEU A 21 -26.56 -42.15 37.00
CA LEU A 21 -26.41 -40.79 37.50
C LEU A 21 -25.02 -40.22 37.15
N LEU A 22 -23.97 -41.05 37.24
CA LEU A 22 -22.63 -40.72 36.77
C LEU A 22 -22.61 -40.46 35.26
N ALA A 23 -23.29 -41.29 34.46
CA ALA A 23 -23.40 -41.09 33.02
C ALA A 23 -24.11 -39.77 32.67
N VAL A 24 -25.21 -39.44 33.36
CA VAL A 24 -25.92 -38.16 33.18
C VAL A 24 -25.02 -36.97 33.54
N LEU A 25 -24.27 -37.06 34.63
CA LEU A 25 -23.36 -35.99 35.07
C LEU A 25 -22.22 -35.79 34.07
N LEU A 26 -21.66 -36.89 33.53
CA LEU A 26 -20.65 -36.83 32.46
C LEU A 26 -21.19 -36.19 31.17
N ILE A 27 -22.42 -36.53 30.78
CA ILE A 27 -23.08 -35.91 29.62
C ILE A 27 -23.25 -34.41 29.85
N LEU A 28 -23.74 -34.00 31.03
CA LEU A 28 -23.88 -32.58 31.37
C LEU A 28 -22.54 -31.84 31.37
N ALA A 29 -21.48 -32.45 31.91
CA ALA A 29 -20.14 -31.89 31.89
C ALA A 29 -19.59 -31.75 30.46
N ALA A 30 -19.79 -32.75 29.60
CA ALA A 30 -19.36 -32.71 28.21
C ALA A 30 -20.10 -31.62 27.41
N VAL A 31 -21.42 -31.53 27.57
CA VAL A 31 -22.25 -30.50 26.92
C VAL A 31 -21.87 -29.10 27.41
N GLY A 32 -21.72 -28.92 28.73
CA GLY A 32 -21.30 -27.66 29.31
C GLY A 32 -19.90 -27.24 28.86
N GLY A 33 -18.95 -28.18 28.81
CA GLY A 33 -17.60 -27.95 28.30
C GLY A 33 -17.59 -27.58 26.82
N TRP A 34 -18.35 -28.30 26.00
CA TRP A 34 -18.49 -28.01 24.56
C TRP A 34 -19.06 -26.62 24.29
N TRP A 35 -20.12 -26.25 25.02
CA TRP A 35 -20.75 -24.94 24.88
C TRP A 35 -19.81 -23.83 25.34
N SER A 36 -19.16 -23.99 26.50
CA SER A 36 -18.20 -23.01 27.01
C SER A 36 -17.02 -22.82 26.05
N TYR A 37 -16.52 -23.92 25.47
CA TYR A 37 -15.48 -23.90 24.45
C TYR A 37 -15.93 -23.11 23.21
N GLN A 38 -17.14 -23.36 22.68
CA GLN A 38 -17.66 -22.61 21.53
C GLN A 38 -17.72 -21.10 21.78
N VAL A 39 -18.14 -20.66 22.96
CA VAL A 39 -18.28 -19.22 23.27
C VAL A 39 -16.94 -18.52 23.46
N HIS A 40 -15.94 -19.20 24.03
CA HIS A 40 -14.63 -18.60 24.32
C HIS A 40 -13.57 -18.86 23.25
N ALA A 41 -13.74 -19.88 22.40
CA ALA A 41 -12.77 -20.20 21.35
C ALA A 41 -12.80 -19.19 20.19
N THR A 42 -13.93 -18.53 19.97
CA THR A 42 -14.05 -17.41 19.04
C THR A 42 -14.04 -16.11 19.83
N GLN A 43 -12.91 -15.78 20.45
CA GLN A 43 -12.62 -14.37 20.66
C GLN A 43 -12.37 -13.79 19.27
N ASP A 44 -13.42 -13.23 18.67
CA ASP A 44 -13.26 -12.31 17.55
C ASP A 44 -12.45 -11.14 18.11
N ILE A 45 -11.13 -11.23 17.92
CA ILE A 45 -10.24 -10.10 18.14
C ILE A 45 -10.59 -9.13 17.03
N GLU A 46 -11.52 -8.23 17.33
CA GLU A 46 -11.85 -7.12 16.47
C GLU A 46 -10.60 -6.22 16.41
N ARG A 47 -9.81 -6.45 15.37
CA ARG A 47 -8.54 -5.75 15.17
C ARG A 47 -8.88 -4.45 14.47
N GLU A 48 -8.92 -3.37 15.25
CA GLU A 48 -9.07 -2.02 14.71
C GLU A 48 -7.76 -1.63 14.02
N GLU A 49 -7.75 -1.70 12.69
CA GLU A 49 -6.63 -1.22 11.87
C GLU A 49 -6.72 0.30 11.78
N VAL A 50 -6.01 1.00 12.67
CA VAL A 50 -5.82 2.45 12.58
C VAL A 50 -4.61 2.74 11.69
N VAL A 51 -4.83 3.45 10.58
CA VAL A 51 -3.75 3.98 9.74
C VAL A 51 -3.06 5.10 10.53
N VAL A 52 -1.88 4.81 11.07
CA VAL A 52 -1.09 5.75 11.88
C VAL A 52 -0.13 6.62 11.05
N GLU A 53 0.05 6.30 9.77
CA GLU A 53 0.95 7.03 8.88
C GLU A 53 0.23 7.37 7.58
N GLN A 54 -0.14 8.64 7.45
CA GLN A 54 -0.63 9.20 6.20
C GLN A 54 0.52 9.94 5.53
N TRP A 55 0.96 9.43 4.38
CA TRP A 55 1.90 10.10 3.50
C TRP A 55 1.35 10.16 2.07
N SER A 56 1.83 11.14 1.31
CA SER A 56 1.50 11.36 -0.10
C SER A 56 2.75 11.83 -0.84
N GLU A 57 2.90 11.39 -2.07
CA GLU A 57 3.96 11.82 -2.98
C GLU A 57 3.34 12.40 -4.25
N SER A 58 3.91 13.49 -4.74
CA SER A 58 3.51 14.13 -5.99
C SER A 58 4.75 14.51 -6.79
N THR A 59 4.65 14.38 -8.11
CA THR A 59 5.71 14.79 -9.04
C THR A 59 5.12 15.64 -10.15
N ALA A 60 5.86 16.66 -10.55
CA ALA A 60 5.54 17.46 -11.72
C ALA A 60 6.75 17.48 -12.66
N TYR A 61 6.48 17.33 -13.95
CA TYR A 61 7.49 17.30 -14.99
C TYR A 61 7.01 18.14 -16.16
N GLU A 62 7.72 19.22 -16.45
CA GLU A 62 7.44 20.14 -17.55
C GLU A 62 8.64 20.19 -18.47
N HIS A 63 8.39 20.25 -19.78
CA HIS A 63 9.47 20.35 -20.75
C HIS A 63 9.09 21.18 -21.96
N SER A 64 10.06 21.93 -22.47
CA SER A 64 9.86 22.80 -23.63
C SER A 64 11.11 22.93 -24.48
N ALA A 65 10.94 23.33 -25.73
CA ALA A 65 12.05 23.63 -26.61
C ALA A 65 11.66 24.77 -27.55
N VAL A 66 12.67 25.53 -27.99
CA VAL A 66 12.50 26.56 -29.02
C VAL A 66 12.86 25.95 -30.37
N ILE A 67 11.99 26.18 -31.36
CA ILE A 67 12.24 25.79 -32.75
C ILE A 67 13.31 26.70 -33.32
N THR A 68 14.41 26.10 -33.78
CA THR A 68 15.59 26.79 -34.34
C THR A 68 15.71 26.67 -35.85
N ASN A 69 14.97 25.74 -36.46
CA ASN A 69 14.85 25.61 -37.91
C ASN A 69 13.36 25.51 -38.26
N ASP A 70 12.92 26.27 -39.26
CA ASP A 70 11.54 26.28 -39.72
C ASP A 70 11.14 24.95 -40.38
N SER A 71 9.84 24.69 -40.39
CA SER A 71 9.24 23.56 -41.08
C SER A 71 7.81 23.92 -41.51
N LEU A 72 7.18 23.06 -42.32
CA LEU A 72 5.78 23.26 -42.72
C LEU A 72 4.80 23.33 -41.54
N VAL A 73 5.17 22.79 -40.37
CA VAL A 73 4.29 22.66 -39.19
C VAL A 73 4.70 23.59 -38.04
N PHE A 74 5.96 24.01 -38.01
CA PHE A 74 6.53 24.80 -36.92
C PHE A 74 7.36 25.95 -37.45
N GLU A 75 7.12 27.14 -36.91
CA GLU A 75 7.85 28.36 -37.26
C GLU A 75 9.12 28.50 -36.42
N GLU A 76 10.17 29.07 -36.99
CA GLU A 76 11.38 29.42 -36.23
C GLU A 76 11.05 30.40 -35.09
N GLY A 77 11.61 30.16 -33.90
CA GLY A 77 11.35 30.93 -32.68
C GLY A 77 10.11 30.49 -31.90
N GLN A 78 9.26 29.62 -32.45
CA GLN A 78 8.12 29.06 -31.74
C GLN A 78 8.60 28.21 -30.54
N ARG A 79 7.98 28.40 -29.36
CA ARG A 79 8.20 27.51 -28.21
C ARG A 79 7.15 26.40 -28.19
N VAL A 80 7.62 25.15 -28.26
CA VAL A 80 6.80 23.95 -28.12
C VAL A 80 6.95 23.37 -26.72
N ARG A 81 5.85 22.98 -26.09
CA ARG A 81 5.79 22.50 -24.70
C ARG A 81 5.09 21.14 -24.63
N ASP A 82 5.47 20.32 -23.67
CA ASP A 82 4.81 19.06 -23.31
C ASP A 82 4.58 18.13 -24.50
N ARG A 83 5.55 18.12 -25.43
CA ARG A 83 5.50 17.29 -26.64
C ARG A 83 6.02 15.88 -26.34
N PRO A 84 5.33 14.82 -26.78
CA PRO A 84 5.81 13.45 -26.57
C PRO A 84 7.16 13.18 -27.25
N VAL A 85 7.48 13.93 -28.31
CA VAL A 85 8.75 13.84 -29.05
C VAL A 85 9.15 15.24 -29.53
N TYR A 86 10.45 15.52 -29.42
CA TYR A 86 11.11 16.69 -29.99
C TYR A 86 12.03 16.23 -31.12
N TYR A 87 11.95 16.91 -32.27
CA TYR A 87 12.78 16.58 -33.42
C TYR A 87 14.11 17.32 -33.30
N VAL A 88 15.20 16.58 -33.13
CA VAL A 88 16.57 17.12 -32.98
C VAL A 88 17.04 18.05 -34.09
N ASN A 89 16.45 17.94 -35.30
CA ASN A 89 16.76 18.84 -36.41
C ASN A 89 16.01 20.19 -36.30
N LEU A 90 14.89 20.23 -35.58
CA LEU A 90 14.08 21.44 -35.39
C LEU A 90 14.42 22.14 -34.08
N THR A 91 14.80 21.40 -33.05
CA THR A 91 15.06 21.90 -31.69
C THR A 91 16.48 21.53 -31.24
N ARG A 92 17.28 22.51 -30.83
CA ARG A 92 18.64 22.26 -30.30
C ARG A 92 18.72 22.13 -28.79
N GLU A 93 17.91 22.90 -28.08
CA GLU A 93 17.94 22.98 -26.62
C GLU A 93 16.59 22.52 -26.05
N LEU A 94 16.66 21.72 -24.99
CA LEU A 94 15.50 21.22 -24.26
C LEU A 94 15.56 21.81 -22.85
N ASP A 95 14.56 22.63 -22.54
CA ASP A 95 14.31 23.15 -21.20
C ASP A 95 13.47 22.12 -20.43
N VAL A 96 13.95 21.66 -19.29
CA VAL A 96 13.27 20.65 -18.46
C VAL A 96 13.20 21.12 -17.02
N THR A 97 12.01 21.03 -16.43
CA THR A 97 11.76 21.30 -15.02
C THR A 97 11.14 20.06 -14.39
N TYR A 98 11.71 19.61 -13.27
CA TYR A 98 11.17 18.51 -12.48
C TYR A 98 10.99 18.98 -11.04
N ALA A 99 9.81 18.72 -10.48
CA ALA A 99 9.51 19.00 -9.08
C ALA A 99 9.01 17.72 -8.40
N TYR A 100 9.46 17.52 -7.17
CA TYR A 100 9.06 16.42 -6.31
C TYR A 100 8.53 16.98 -4.99
N GLU A 101 7.37 16.51 -4.57
CA GLU A 101 6.73 16.90 -3.32
C GLU A 101 6.39 15.66 -2.50
N HIS A 102 6.68 15.74 -1.20
CA HIS A 102 6.40 14.70 -0.24
C HIS A 102 5.72 15.29 0.99
N THR A 103 4.57 14.71 1.32
CA THR A 103 3.75 15.09 2.45
C THR A 103 3.68 13.89 3.39
N ALA A 104 4.14 14.02 4.63
CA ALA A 104 3.98 13.01 5.68
C ALA A 104 3.66 13.69 7.01
N GLU A 105 2.88 13.02 7.86
CA GLU A 105 2.62 13.45 9.24
C GLU A 105 3.87 13.28 10.11
N THR A 106 4.57 12.15 9.95
CA THR A 106 5.88 11.88 10.55
C THR A 106 6.75 11.09 9.58
N GLY A 107 8.05 11.33 9.62
CA GLY A 107 9.01 10.63 8.76
C GLY A 107 9.66 11.54 7.74
N SER A 108 10.76 11.07 7.15
CA SER A 108 11.47 11.78 6.11
C SER A 108 11.97 10.80 5.06
N VAL A 109 12.06 11.28 3.81
CA VAL A 109 12.46 10.47 2.67
C VAL A 109 13.78 10.98 2.09
N ASN A 110 14.60 10.04 1.62
CA ASN A 110 15.77 10.35 0.80
C ASN A 110 15.39 10.17 -0.66
N VAL A 111 15.39 11.26 -1.40
CA VAL A 111 15.01 11.32 -2.81
C VAL A 111 16.27 11.30 -3.66
N THR A 112 16.27 10.53 -4.73
CA THR A 112 17.31 10.57 -5.76
C THR A 112 16.63 10.65 -7.11
N THR A 113 16.99 11.68 -7.86
CA THR A 113 16.40 12.01 -9.15
C THR A 113 17.46 11.88 -10.22
N ASP A 114 17.23 11.03 -11.21
CA ASP A 114 18.12 10.83 -12.36
C ASP A 114 17.36 11.19 -13.65
N VAL A 115 17.78 12.25 -14.32
CA VAL A 115 17.22 12.71 -15.59
C VAL A 115 18.14 12.25 -16.72
N ARG A 116 17.54 11.64 -17.75
CA ARG A 116 18.26 11.14 -18.93
C ARG A 116 17.63 11.66 -20.20
N LEU A 117 18.46 12.03 -21.16
CA LEU A 117 18.02 12.41 -22.51
C LEU A 117 18.07 11.18 -23.42
N GLN A 118 16.94 10.84 -24.03
CA GLN A 118 16.81 9.68 -24.92
C GLN A 118 16.69 10.12 -26.39
N TYR A 119 17.65 9.68 -27.19
CA TYR A 119 17.62 9.77 -28.65
C TYR A 119 17.09 8.46 -29.23
N ARG A 120 16.18 8.55 -30.20
CA ARG A 120 15.61 7.39 -30.89
C ARG A 120 15.53 7.65 -32.38
N GLY A 121 15.91 6.66 -33.17
CA GLY A 121 15.55 6.57 -34.59
C GLY A 121 14.31 5.71 -34.73
N VAL A 122 13.25 6.25 -35.32
CA VAL A 122 11.98 5.56 -35.51
C VAL A 122 11.56 5.56 -36.98
N GLU A 123 10.93 4.47 -37.41
CA GLU A 123 10.28 4.32 -38.71
C GLU A 123 8.83 3.85 -38.48
N GLY A 124 7.88 4.76 -38.67
CA GLY A 124 6.50 4.55 -38.21
C GLY A 124 6.47 4.30 -36.71
N ASP A 125 5.89 3.17 -36.30
CA ASP A 125 5.84 2.74 -34.91
C ASP A 125 7.06 1.89 -34.48
N THR A 126 8.01 1.63 -35.38
CA THR A 126 9.18 0.78 -35.12
C THR A 126 10.36 1.61 -34.65
N VAL A 127 10.94 1.25 -33.50
CA VAL A 127 12.22 1.83 -33.03
C VAL A 127 13.37 1.07 -33.66
N LEU A 128 14.15 1.76 -34.50
CA LEU A 128 15.33 1.20 -35.18
C LEU A 128 16.56 1.20 -34.26
N TRP A 129 16.73 2.27 -33.48
CA TRP A 129 17.80 2.40 -32.50
C TRP A 129 17.40 3.35 -31.38
N GLN A 130 18.05 3.19 -30.22
CA GLN A 130 17.90 4.07 -29.07
C GLN A 130 19.25 4.29 -28.37
N TYR A 131 19.48 5.51 -27.91
CA TYR A 131 20.65 5.89 -27.11
C TYR A 131 20.19 6.83 -26.00
N ALA A 132 20.68 6.61 -24.77
CA ALA A 132 20.28 7.42 -23.61
C ALA A 132 21.50 7.88 -22.82
N GLU A 133 21.66 9.19 -22.70
CA GLU A 133 22.73 9.82 -21.94
C GLU A 133 22.20 10.46 -20.65
N PRO A 134 23.00 10.48 -19.55
CA PRO A 134 22.64 11.23 -18.36
C PRO A 134 22.59 12.74 -18.66
N LEU A 135 21.53 13.41 -18.21
CA LEU A 135 21.39 14.86 -18.33
C LEU A 135 21.65 15.56 -17.00
N ALA A 136 21.05 15.06 -15.92
CA ALA A 136 21.21 15.58 -14.57
C ALA A 136 20.96 14.49 -13.53
N SER A 137 21.57 14.62 -12.35
CA SER A 137 21.29 13.79 -11.19
C SER A 137 21.24 14.66 -9.93
N GLY A 138 20.23 14.47 -9.10
CA GLY A 138 20.03 15.18 -7.84
C GLY A 138 19.76 14.21 -6.69
N ARG A 139 20.13 14.61 -5.47
CA ARG A 139 19.83 13.85 -4.27
C ARG A 139 19.47 14.79 -3.14
N ASP A 140 18.29 14.58 -2.59
CA ASP A 140 17.80 15.30 -1.42
C ASP A 140 17.61 14.31 -0.28
N THR A 141 18.11 14.65 0.90
CA THR A 141 18.03 13.77 2.07
C THR A 141 17.18 14.40 3.14
N GLY A 142 16.33 13.59 3.77
CA GLY A 142 15.47 14.07 4.85
C GLY A 142 14.41 15.06 4.39
N VAL A 143 13.86 14.86 3.19
CA VAL A 143 12.75 15.68 2.67
C VAL A 143 11.52 15.47 3.57
N THR A 144 10.98 16.55 4.11
CA THR A 144 9.80 16.60 4.99
C THR A 144 8.73 17.53 4.39
N ASN A 145 7.52 17.51 4.96
CA ASN A 145 6.47 18.46 4.63
C ASN A 145 6.96 19.92 4.79
N GLU A 146 6.58 20.79 3.85
CA GLU A 146 6.80 22.26 3.82
C GLU A 146 8.04 22.85 3.12
N ALA A 147 8.77 22.11 2.29
CA ALA A 147 9.77 22.73 1.42
C ALA A 147 9.45 22.50 -0.07
N ASN A 148 9.07 23.57 -0.76
CA ASN A 148 9.06 23.60 -2.23
C ASN A 148 10.51 23.40 -2.71
N HIS A 149 10.81 22.26 -3.31
CA HIS A 149 12.14 21.95 -3.83
C HIS A 149 12.13 22.07 -5.36
N THR A 150 12.69 23.17 -5.86
CA THR A 150 12.99 23.44 -7.29
C THR A 150 14.41 23.07 -7.64
#